data_AF-A0A2M7PL41-F1
#
_entry.id   AF-A0A2M7PL41-F1
#
_cell.length_a   1.000
_cell.length_b   1.000
_cell.length_c   1.000
_cell.angle_alpha   90.00
_cell.angle_beta   90.00
_cell.angle_gamma   90.00
#
_symmetry.space_group_name_H-M   'P 1'
#
loop_
_entity.id
_entity.type
_entity.pdbx_description
1 polymer ?
#
loop_
_entity_poly.entity_id
_entity_poly.type
_entity_poly.pdbx_seq_one_letter_code
_entity_poly.pdbx_strand_id
1 'polypeptide(L)'
;MECIIKEKNILLIIPATNDGKFRFKKRKNRLDFGKIFSTRECPFDEQTYLEWQIGYDVPIKSVKDGKKETKLTSKHFIGSNGKTKYPYELSEIFYKAMELEFITKKEVENLFNEIGGYKSFIDEKAITVEHHSQITINGINFEETSIKLPTLFMIETLDETQIEVSIQKQQYASGVQPMVYFCIPLKRLKIHRIFKVNHLSLAINLYMLLARLMF
;
A
#
# COMPACT_ATOMS: atom_id res chain seq x y z
N MET A 1 -5.86 -10.12 7.22
CA MET A 1 -6.96 -9.51 6.46
C MET A 1 -7.82 -10.62 5.92
N GLU A 2 -9.13 -10.53 6.07
CA GLU A 2 -10.08 -11.47 5.46
C GLU A 2 -10.79 -10.80 4.28
N CYS A 3 -10.92 -11.50 3.16
CA CYS A 3 -11.68 -11.05 1.99
C CYS A 3 -12.91 -11.95 1.82
N ILE A 4 -14.11 -11.36 1.86
CA ILE A 4 -15.39 -12.04 1.66
C ILE A 4 -16.20 -11.38 0.54
N ILE A 5 -17.05 -12.16 -0.11
CA ILE A 5 -17.99 -11.67 -1.12
C ILE A 5 -19.40 -11.66 -0.53
N LYS A 6 -20.08 -10.53 -0.61
CA LYS A 6 -21.48 -10.40 -0.16
C LYS A 6 -22.25 -9.46 -1.09
N GLU A 7 -23.41 -9.89 -1.58
CA GLU A 7 -24.31 -9.04 -2.37
C GLU A 7 -23.59 -8.33 -3.54
N LYS A 8 -22.78 -9.06 -4.30
CA LYS A 8 -21.89 -8.51 -5.35
C LYS A 8 -20.99 -7.37 -4.84
N ASN A 9 -20.44 -7.46 -3.63
CA ASN A 9 -19.42 -6.57 -3.11
C ASN A 9 -18.22 -7.38 -2.61
N ILE A 10 -17.02 -6.82 -2.75
CA ILE A 10 -15.80 -7.32 -2.12
C ILE A 10 -15.64 -6.61 -0.78
N LEU A 11 -15.65 -7.35 0.32
CA LEU A 11 -15.49 -6.82 1.66
C LEU A 11 -14.14 -7.26 2.23
N LEU A 12 -13.36 -6.29 2.70
CA LEU A 12 -12.09 -6.51 3.38
C LEU A 12 -12.27 -6.28 4.88
N ILE A 13 -11.98 -7.30 5.69
CA ILE A 13 -11.92 -7.19 7.14
C ILE A 13 -10.48 -7.04 7.56
N ILE A 14 -10.21 -5.95 8.25
CA ILE A 14 -8.89 -5.60 8.74
C ILE A 14 -9.00 -5.43 10.26
N PRO A 15 -8.20 -6.17 11.05
CA PRO A 15 -8.17 -5.98 12.49
C PRO A 15 -7.82 -4.54 12.85
N ALA A 16 -8.51 -3.96 13.84
CA ALA A 16 -8.28 -2.60 14.32
C ALA A 16 -7.04 -2.49 15.23
N THR A 17 -5.94 -3.10 14.80
CA THR A 17 -4.67 -3.19 15.52
C THR A 17 -3.52 -2.83 14.59
N ASN A 18 -2.52 -2.13 15.12
CA ASN A 18 -1.30 -1.88 14.37
C ASN A 18 -0.49 -3.17 14.27
N ASP A 19 -0.30 -3.67 13.05
CA ASP A 19 0.44 -4.92 12.79
C ASP A 19 1.26 -4.77 11.51
N GLY A 20 2.39 -4.05 11.62
CA GLY A 20 3.44 -3.90 10.60
C GLY A 20 2.98 -3.28 9.28
N LYS A 21 2.15 -4.02 8.54
CA LYS A 21 1.51 -3.74 7.27
C LYS A 21 0.26 -2.87 7.35
N PHE A 22 -0.54 -3.03 8.41
CA PHE A 22 -1.71 -2.21 8.70
C PHE A 22 -1.41 -1.32 9.88
N ARG A 23 -1.57 0.00 9.72
CA ARG A 23 -1.29 0.99 10.76
C ARG A 23 -2.40 2.02 10.79
N PHE A 24 -2.98 2.23 11.96
CA PHE A 24 -3.89 3.34 12.20
C PHE A 24 -3.07 4.55 12.63
N LYS A 25 -3.26 5.63 11.90
CA LYS A 25 -2.53 6.89 12.06
C LYS A 25 -3.50 8.05 12.13
N LYS A 26 -3.05 9.15 12.74
CA LYS A 26 -3.75 10.44 12.73
C LYS A 26 -2.94 11.49 12.00
N ARG A 27 -3.60 12.32 11.20
CA ARG A 27 -3.00 13.48 10.50
C ARG A 27 -4.01 14.62 10.38
N LYS A 28 -3.51 15.86 10.33
CA LYS A 28 -4.35 17.05 10.14
C LYS A 28 -4.69 17.23 8.65
N ASN A 29 -3.68 17.21 7.78
CA ASN A 29 -3.84 17.31 6.33
C ASN A 29 -3.44 16.00 5.63
N ARG A 30 -3.93 15.81 4.39
CA ARG A 30 -3.66 14.61 3.58
C ARG A 30 -2.18 14.44 3.19
N LEU A 31 -1.37 15.50 3.26
CA LEU A 31 0.06 15.46 2.95
C LEU A 31 0.94 15.51 4.20
N ASP A 32 0.33 15.64 5.39
CA ASP A 32 1.07 15.68 6.64
C ASP A 32 1.55 14.29 7.03
N PHE A 33 2.66 14.25 7.77
CA PHE A 33 3.16 13.04 8.39
C PHE A 33 2.14 12.46 9.39
N GLY A 34 1.69 11.24 9.14
CA GLY A 34 0.76 10.55 10.01
C GLY A 34 1.44 9.96 11.24
N LYS A 35 0.90 10.26 12.42
CA LYS A 35 1.38 9.71 13.70
C LYS A 35 0.61 8.45 14.06
N ILE A 36 1.33 7.36 14.32
CA ILE A 36 0.73 6.13 14.86
C ILE A 36 0.21 6.42 16.28
N PHE A 37 -0.92 5.83 16.62
CA PHE A 37 -1.47 5.88 17.97
C PHE A 37 -1.84 4.49 18.47
N SER A 38 -1.94 4.34 19.79
CA SER A 38 -2.40 3.10 20.43
C SER A 38 -3.91 2.94 20.20
N THR A 39 -4.30 2.00 19.34
CA THR A 39 -5.72 1.75 19.02
C THR A 39 -6.51 1.15 20.19
N ARG A 40 -5.81 0.70 21.24
CA ARG A 40 -6.41 0.17 22.48
C ARG A 40 -6.69 1.26 23.51
N GLU A 41 -5.89 2.33 23.50
CA GLU A 41 -5.93 3.38 24.54
C GLU A 41 -6.59 4.66 24.03
N CYS A 42 -6.47 4.96 22.74
CA CYS A 42 -6.99 6.20 22.17
C CYS A 42 -8.19 5.92 21.24
N PRO A 43 -9.23 6.77 21.26
CA PRO A 43 -10.38 6.64 20.37
C PRO A 43 -10.02 6.98 18.93
N PHE A 44 -10.76 6.36 18.02
CA PHE A 44 -10.83 6.69 16.60
C PHE A 44 -11.60 8.01 16.42
N ASP A 45 -11.12 8.89 15.54
CA ASP A 45 -11.70 10.19 15.25
C ASP A 45 -11.58 10.56 13.76
N GLU A 46 -12.01 11.75 13.37
CA GLU A 46 -12.01 12.22 11.97
C GLU A 46 -10.60 12.36 11.37
N GLN A 47 -9.57 12.52 12.21
CA GLN A 47 -8.17 12.57 11.77
C GLN A 47 -7.59 11.18 11.51
N THR A 48 -8.31 10.13 11.93
CA THR A 48 -7.85 8.76 11.82
C THR A 48 -7.96 8.25 10.39
N TYR A 49 -6.93 7.54 9.96
CA TYR A 49 -6.94 6.79 8.71
C TYR A 49 -6.18 5.46 8.89
N LEU A 50 -6.50 4.50 8.04
CA LEU A 50 -5.75 3.26 7.90
C LEU A 50 -4.69 3.45 6.82
N GLU A 51 -3.42 3.29 7.18
CA GLU A 51 -2.32 3.08 6.24
C GLU A 51 -2.14 1.58 6.03
N TRP A 52 -2.34 1.12 4.80
CA TRP A 52 -2.08 -0.25 4.40
C TRP A 52 -0.91 -0.30 3.43
N GLN A 53 0.23 -0.83 3.86
CA GLN A 53 1.36 -1.13 2.99
C GLN A 53 1.01 -2.34 2.10
N ILE A 54 0.21 -2.15 1.05
CA ILE A 54 -0.38 -3.23 0.27
C ILE A 54 0.66 -3.98 -0.56
N GLY A 55 0.52 -5.31 -0.65
CA GLY A 55 1.30 -6.16 -1.56
C GLY A 55 0.47 -6.69 -2.72
N TYR A 56 1.14 -7.28 -3.71
CA TYR A 56 0.49 -7.89 -4.88
C TYR A 56 0.94 -9.34 -5.13
N ASP A 57 2.06 -9.76 -4.53
CA ASP A 57 2.59 -11.10 -4.67
C ASP A 57 3.26 -11.61 -3.39
N VAL A 58 3.48 -12.92 -3.34
CA VAL A 58 4.21 -13.57 -2.25
C VAL A 58 5.02 -14.75 -2.78
N PRO A 59 6.29 -14.93 -2.37
CA PRO A 59 7.05 -16.12 -2.72
C PRO A 59 6.37 -17.39 -2.23
N ILE A 60 6.33 -18.44 -3.06
CA ILE A 60 5.72 -19.74 -2.69
C ILE A 60 6.31 -20.27 -1.38
N LYS A 61 7.63 -20.10 -1.17
CA LYS A 61 8.32 -20.51 0.05
C LYS A 61 7.73 -19.87 1.31
N SER A 62 7.38 -18.57 1.26
CA SER A 62 6.79 -17.88 2.41
C SER A 62 5.43 -18.44 2.80
N VAL A 63 4.67 -18.96 1.83
CA VAL A 63 3.37 -19.62 2.08
C VAL A 63 3.57 -21.03 2.62
N LYS A 64 4.52 -21.79 2.06
CA LYS A 64 4.87 -23.13 2.56
C LYS A 64 5.44 -23.09 3.99
N ASP A 65 6.20 -22.06 4.34
CA ASP A 65 6.74 -21.83 5.68
C ASP A 65 5.66 -21.35 6.68
N GLY A 66 4.41 -21.16 6.26
CA GLY A 66 3.32 -20.65 7.12
C GLY A 66 3.46 -19.17 7.52
N LYS A 67 4.38 -18.42 6.90
CA LYS A 67 4.63 -16.99 7.23
C LYS A 67 3.60 -16.05 6.61
N LYS A 68 2.97 -16.49 5.53
CA LYS A 68 1.96 -15.74 4.75
C LYS A 68 0.91 -16.72 4.24
N GLU A 69 -0.29 -16.22 3.98
CA GLU A 69 -1.40 -17.03 3.48
C GLU A 69 -2.00 -16.36 2.25
N THR A 70 -2.43 -17.17 1.28
CA THR A 70 -3.11 -16.72 0.06
C THR A 70 -4.18 -17.75 -0.31
N LYS A 71 -5.30 -17.27 -0.87
CA LYS A 71 -6.38 -18.13 -1.37
C LYS A 71 -6.13 -18.61 -2.81
N LEU A 72 -5.16 -18.03 -3.53
CA LEU A 72 -4.88 -18.32 -4.95
C LEU A 72 -3.67 -19.24 -5.15
N THR A 73 -3.52 -20.28 -4.30
CA THR A 73 -2.39 -21.23 -4.36
C THR A 73 -2.36 -22.11 -5.61
N SER A 74 -3.46 -22.19 -6.36
CA SER A 74 -3.53 -22.90 -7.65
C SER A 74 -2.99 -22.10 -8.84
N LYS A 75 -2.70 -20.81 -8.66
CA LYS A 75 -2.18 -19.92 -9.72
C LYS A 75 -0.82 -19.39 -9.31
N HIS A 76 0.19 -19.49 -10.16
CA HIS A 76 1.52 -18.98 -9.88
C HIS A 76 2.17 -18.36 -11.11
N PHE A 77 3.16 -17.51 -10.89
CA PHE A 77 3.96 -16.90 -11.94
C PHE A 77 5.42 -16.75 -11.51
N ILE A 78 6.30 -16.46 -12.47
CA ILE A 78 7.71 -16.17 -12.22
C ILE A 78 7.84 -14.65 -12.13
N GLY A 79 8.26 -14.14 -10.98
CA GLY A 79 8.52 -12.71 -10.82
C GLY A 79 9.78 -12.27 -11.57
N SER A 80 9.96 -10.96 -11.72
CA SER A 80 11.17 -10.37 -12.35
C SER A 80 12.48 -10.79 -11.67
N ASN A 81 12.42 -11.15 -10.39
CA ASN A 81 13.55 -11.68 -9.62
C ASN A 81 13.78 -13.21 -9.80
N GLY A 82 13.12 -13.84 -10.78
CA GLY A 82 13.23 -15.26 -11.10
C GLY A 82 12.55 -16.21 -10.09
N LYS A 83 11.95 -15.70 -9.02
CA LYS A 83 11.28 -16.53 -8.00
C LYS A 83 9.86 -16.84 -8.42
N THR A 84 9.41 -18.07 -8.18
CA THR A 84 8.00 -18.43 -8.31
C THR A 84 7.19 -17.83 -7.17
N LYS A 85 6.10 -17.17 -7.51
CA LYS A 85 5.23 -16.45 -6.58
C LYS A 85 3.76 -16.79 -6.79
N TYR A 86 2.99 -16.64 -5.72
CA TYR A 86 1.54 -16.62 -5.76
C TYR A 86 1.01 -15.18 -5.84
N PRO A 87 -0.11 -14.94 -6.54
CA PRO A 87 -0.89 -13.72 -6.39
C PRO A 87 -1.28 -13.52 -4.92
N TYR A 88 -1.17 -12.29 -4.41
CA TYR A 88 -1.42 -12.00 -3.00
C TYR A 88 -2.04 -10.62 -2.83
N GLU A 89 -2.92 -10.46 -1.84
CA GLU A 89 -3.60 -9.19 -1.52
C GLU A 89 -4.21 -8.46 -2.73
N LEU A 90 -3.51 -7.46 -3.29
CA LEU A 90 -4.01 -6.68 -4.42
C LEU A 90 -4.41 -7.59 -5.59
N SER A 91 -3.58 -8.57 -5.92
CA SER A 91 -3.85 -9.49 -7.03
C SER A 91 -5.03 -10.42 -6.74
N GLU A 92 -5.26 -10.78 -5.48
CA GLU A 92 -6.44 -11.57 -5.10
C GLU A 92 -7.72 -10.75 -5.25
N ILE A 93 -7.67 -9.50 -4.82
CA ILE A 93 -8.81 -8.60 -4.94
C ILE A 93 -9.09 -8.29 -6.40
N PHE A 94 -8.05 -8.06 -7.20
CA PHE A 94 -8.16 -7.85 -8.65
C PHE A 94 -8.82 -9.06 -9.33
N TYR A 95 -8.35 -10.26 -9.01
CA TYR A 95 -8.95 -11.49 -9.53
C TYR A 95 -10.43 -11.62 -9.16
N LYS A 96 -10.80 -11.29 -7.91
CA LYS A 96 -12.21 -11.28 -7.48
C LYS A 96 -13.04 -10.18 -8.15
N ALA A 97 -12.45 -9.02 -8.43
CA ALA A 97 -13.12 -7.95 -9.15
C ALA A 97 -13.43 -8.35 -10.60
N MET A 98 -12.54 -9.11 -11.25
CA MET A 98 -12.80 -9.71 -12.56
C MET A 98 -13.90 -10.77 -12.51
N GLU A 99 -13.86 -11.69 -11.52
CA GLU A 99 -14.90 -12.73 -11.35
C GLU A 99 -16.30 -12.13 -11.13
N LEU A 100 -16.37 -10.93 -10.55
CA LEU A 100 -17.62 -10.21 -10.30
C LEU A 100 -17.96 -9.17 -11.38
N GLU A 101 -17.20 -9.14 -12.49
CA GLU A 101 -17.39 -8.24 -13.63
C GLU A 101 -17.28 -6.74 -13.28
N PHE A 102 -16.57 -6.41 -12.20
CA PHE A 102 -16.22 -5.01 -11.89
C PHE A 102 -15.08 -4.50 -12.75
N ILE A 103 -14.24 -5.42 -13.23
CA ILE A 103 -13.17 -5.13 -14.17
C ILE A 103 -13.35 -6.10 -15.34
N THR A 104 -13.56 -5.54 -16.52
CA THR A 104 -13.70 -6.32 -17.75
C THR A 104 -12.34 -6.76 -18.28
N LYS A 105 -12.31 -7.86 -19.03
CA LYS A 105 -11.09 -8.32 -19.70
C LYS A 105 -10.48 -7.24 -20.60
N LYS A 106 -11.32 -6.46 -21.29
CA LYS A 106 -10.88 -5.36 -22.15
C LYS A 106 -10.16 -4.26 -21.37
N GLU A 107 -10.64 -3.92 -20.18
CA GLU A 107 -9.94 -2.97 -19.30
C GLU A 107 -8.57 -3.49 -18.88
N VAL A 108 -8.46 -4.79 -18.59
CA VAL A 108 -7.17 -5.43 -18.26
C VAL A 108 -6.22 -5.43 -19.47
N GLU A 109 -6.72 -5.75 -20.67
CA GLU A 109 -5.93 -5.72 -21.91
C GLU A 109 -5.44 -4.29 -22.23
N ASN A 110 -6.29 -3.29 -22.03
CA ASN A 110 -5.91 -1.89 -22.19
C ASN A 110 -4.82 -1.48 -21.19
N LEU A 111 -4.96 -1.84 -19.92
CA LEU A 111 -3.95 -1.56 -18.90
C LEU A 111 -2.63 -2.25 -19.22
N PHE A 112 -2.67 -3.52 -19.66
CA PHE A 112 -1.47 -4.25 -20.05
C PHE A 112 -0.71 -3.56 -21.19
N ASN A 113 -1.44 -3.07 -22.20
CA ASN A 113 -0.85 -2.30 -23.30
C ASN A 113 -0.30 -0.94 -22.82
N GLU A 114 -1.01 -0.28 -21.90
CA GLU A 114 -0.61 1.00 -21.31
C GLU A 114 0.73 0.87 -20.56
N ILE A 115 0.83 -0.07 -19.61
CA ILE A 115 2.05 -0.27 -18.81
C ILE A 115 3.25 -0.70 -19.67
N GLY A 116 3.01 -1.46 -20.74
CA GLY A 116 4.06 -1.86 -21.69
C GLY A 116 4.70 -0.66 -22.43
N GLY A 117 4.02 0.49 -22.46
CA GLY A 117 4.53 1.73 -23.07
C GLY A 117 5.26 2.67 -22.11
N TYR A 118 5.30 2.37 -20.81
CA TYR A 118 5.92 3.26 -19.81
C TYR A 118 7.44 3.33 -19.99
N LYS A 119 7.99 4.55 -19.83
CA LYS A 119 9.42 4.85 -19.95
C LYS A 119 10.04 5.49 -18.71
N SER A 120 9.21 5.83 -17.73
CA SER A 120 9.62 6.53 -16.52
C SER A 120 9.00 5.84 -15.32
N PHE A 121 9.84 5.49 -14.35
CA PHE A 121 9.47 4.69 -13.20
C PHE A 121 9.69 5.44 -11.88
N ILE A 122 8.98 5.03 -10.83
CA ILE A 122 8.96 5.73 -9.54
C ILE A 122 10.26 5.52 -8.76
N ASP A 123 10.91 4.36 -8.94
CA ASP A 123 12.18 4.00 -8.33
C ASP A 123 13.39 4.76 -8.89
N GLU A 124 13.19 5.59 -9.93
CA GLU A 124 14.19 6.54 -10.42
C GLU A 124 14.44 7.73 -9.47
N LYS A 125 13.58 7.93 -8.46
CA LYS A 125 13.74 9.03 -7.48
C LYS A 125 14.83 8.69 -6.46
N ALA A 126 15.85 9.53 -6.38
CA ALA A 126 17.00 9.34 -5.49
C ALA A 126 16.76 9.88 -4.07
N ILE A 127 17.29 9.15 -3.08
CA ILE A 127 17.47 9.66 -1.71
C ILE A 127 18.63 10.65 -1.73
N THR A 128 18.42 11.86 -1.20
CA THR A 128 19.45 12.90 -1.16
C THR A 128 19.89 13.19 0.26
N VAL A 129 21.13 13.65 0.41
CA VAL A 129 21.70 14.11 1.67
C VAL A 129 21.98 15.60 1.52
N GLU A 130 21.47 16.39 2.44
CA GLU A 130 21.71 17.82 2.54
C GLU A 130 22.62 18.06 3.75
N HIS A 131 23.76 18.69 3.52
CA HIS A 131 24.71 19.06 4.57
C HIS A 131 24.31 20.40 5.17
N HIS A 132 24.31 20.49 6.50
CA HIS A 132 24.03 21.71 7.24
C HIS A 132 25.30 22.20 7.94
N SER A 133 25.14 23.02 8.97
CA SER A 133 26.23 23.56 9.77
C SER A 133 26.73 22.56 10.83
N GLN A 134 27.93 22.81 11.36
CA GLN A 134 28.38 22.14 12.57
C GLN A 134 27.53 22.59 13.77
N ILE A 135 27.16 21.64 14.62
CA ILE A 135 26.42 21.88 15.85
C ILE A 135 27.23 21.36 17.04
N THR A 136 27.13 22.05 18.17
CA THR A 136 27.75 21.60 19.43
C THR A 136 26.65 21.18 20.39
N ILE A 137 26.71 19.93 20.85
CA ILE A 137 25.80 19.40 21.87
C ILE A 137 26.67 18.95 23.05
N ASN A 138 26.47 19.56 24.22
CA ASN A 138 27.23 19.27 25.45
C ASN A 138 28.76 19.32 25.27
N GLY A 139 29.26 20.29 24.48
CA GLY A 139 30.69 20.48 24.22
C GLY A 139 31.28 19.55 23.16
N ILE A 140 30.48 18.67 22.54
CA ILE A 140 30.90 17.78 21.45
C ILE A 140 30.39 18.34 20.12
N ASN A 141 31.27 18.41 19.13
CA ASN A 141 30.95 18.93 17.80
C ASN A 141 30.46 17.82 16.87
N PHE A 142 29.39 18.10 16.13
CA PHE A 142 28.79 17.23 15.13
C PHE A 142 28.64 17.99 13.81
N GLU A 143 28.72 17.27 12.69
CA GLU A 143 28.23 17.79 11.40
C GLU A 143 26.78 17.35 11.22
N GLU A 144 25.87 18.31 11.15
CA GLU A 144 24.46 18.02 10.96
C GLU A 144 24.16 17.78 9.47
N THR A 145 23.42 16.73 9.17
CA THR A 145 22.93 16.44 7.81
C THR A 145 21.47 16.01 7.86
N SER A 146 20.72 16.34 6.81
CA SER A 146 19.35 15.83 6.60
C SER A 146 19.31 14.85 5.45
N ILE A 147 18.72 13.68 5.70
CA ILE A 147 18.41 12.70 4.65
C ILE A 147 16.99 12.96 4.17
N LYS A 148 16.82 13.29 2.88
CA LYS A 148 15.50 13.49 2.26
C LYS A 148 15.07 12.20 1.56
N LEU A 149 13.92 11.67 1.99
CA LEU A 149 13.28 10.49 1.41
C LEU A 149 12.13 10.95 0.50
N PRO A 150 12.22 10.80 -0.83
CA PRO A 150 11.13 11.17 -1.73
C PRO A 150 9.85 10.42 -1.40
N THR A 151 8.73 11.13 -1.35
CA THR A 151 7.40 10.54 -1.17
C THR A 151 6.46 11.16 -2.18
N LEU A 152 5.78 10.33 -2.96
CA LEU A 152 4.82 10.72 -3.98
C LEU A 152 3.42 10.49 -3.45
N PHE A 153 2.55 11.48 -3.59
CA PHE A 153 1.15 11.37 -3.24
C PHE A 153 0.29 11.45 -4.49
N MET A 154 -0.51 10.41 -4.69
CA MET A 154 -1.56 10.42 -5.68
C MET A 154 -2.86 10.91 -5.03
N ILE A 155 -3.24 12.13 -5.37
CA ILE A 155 -4.33 12.86 -4.69
C ILE A 155 -5.62 12.94 -5.51
N GLU A 156 -5.61 12.49 -6.76
CA GLU A 156 -6.78 12.43 -7.67
C GLU A 156 -7.71 11.25 -7.35
N THR A 157 -8.07 11.10 -6.08
CA THR A 157 -9.03 10.09 -5.63
C THR A 157 -10.39 10.75 -5.38
N LEU A 158 -11.44 10.13 -5.91
CA LEU A 158 -12.81 10.67 -5.83
C LEU A 158 -13.40 10.63 -4.41
N ASP A 159 -12.74 9.95 -3.47
CA ASP A 159 -13.29 9.58 -2.18
C ASP A 159 -12.37 9.88 -0.99
N GLU A 160 -11.32 10.66 -1.23
CA GLU A 160 -10.32 11.05 -0.24
C GLU A 160 -9.41 9.93 0.26
N THR A 161 -9.51 8.73 -0.31
CA THR A 161 -8.43 7.74 -0.18
C THR A 161 -7.14 8.31 -0.78
N GLN A 162 -6.00 7.70 -0.54
CA GLN A 162 -4.75 8.22 -1.10
C GLN A 162 -3.81 7.07 -1.34
N ILE A 163 -3.09 7.13 -2.45
CA ILE A 163 -1.93 6.28 -2.65
C ILE A 163 -0.69 7.10 -2.36
N GLU A 164 0.14 6.60 -1.48
CA GLU A 164 1.44 7.16 -1.15
C GLU A 164 2.51 6.17 -1.58
N VAL A 165 3.53 6.65 -2.28
CA VAL A 165 4.71 5.86 -2.63
C VAL A 165 5.92 6.51 -1.99
N SER A 166 6.49 5.86 -0.98
CA SER A 166 7.67 6.34 -0.27
C SER A 166 8.91 5.59 -0.73
N ILE A 167 9.94 6.32 -1.13
CA ILE A 167 11.24 5.75 -1.50
C ILE A 167 12.06 5.53 -0.24
N GLN A 168 12.36 4.26 0.06
CA GLN A 168 13.13 3.87 1.24
C GLN A 168 14.42 3.16 0.85
N LYS A 169 15.39 3.13 1.77
CA LYS A 169 16.58 2.29 1.60
C LYS A 169 16.17 0.82 1.64
N GLN A 170 16.76 -0.01 0.78
CA GLN A 170 16.62 -1.46 0.88
C GLN A 170 17.24 -1.96 2.18
N GLN A 171 16.59 -2.91 2.85
CA GLN A 171 17.21 -3.59 3.98
C GLN A 171 18.26 -4.57 3.44
N TYR A 172 19.49 -4.49 3.95
CA TYR A 172 20.61 -5.36 3.58
C TYR A 172 21.06 -5.29 2.11
N ALA A 173 20.74 -4.22 1.39
CA ALA A 173 21.19 -3.96 0.03
C ALA A 173 21.46 -2.47 -0.22
N SER A 174 22.18 -2.13 -1.29
CA SER A 174 22.61 -0.76 -1.63
C SER A 174 21.58 0.06 -2.39
N GLY A 175 20.44 -0.52 -2.79
CA GLY A 175 19.42 0.14 -3.58
C GLY A 175 18.37 0.88 -2.76
N VAL A 176 17.45 1.52 -3.50
CA VAL A 176 16.19 2.03 -2.95
C VAL A 176 15.04 1.08 -3.28
N GLN A 177 13.94 1.21 -2.54
CA GLN A 177 12.72 0.43 -2.76
C GLN A 177 11.51 1.35 -2.61
N PRO A 178 10.63 1.41 -3.63
CA PRO A 178 9.34 2.09 -3.49
C PRO A 178 8.42 1.24 -2.59
N MET A 179 7.86 1.87 -1.57
CA MET A 179 6.85 1.29 -0.70
C MET A 179 5.51 1.93 -1.00
N VAL A 180 4.56 1.13 -1.45
CA VAL A 180 3.21 1.58 -1.77
C VAL A 180 2.32 1.44 -0.54
N TYR A 181 1.72 2.56 -0.15
CA TYR A 181 0.76 2.65 0.94
C TYR A 181 -0.59 3.09 0.39
N PHE A 182 -1.62 2.32 0.68
CA PHE A 182 -3.00 2.69 0.44
C PHE A 182 -3.61 3.25 1.73
N CYS A 183 -3.91 4.54 1.73
CA CYS A 183 -4.37 5.30 2.88
C CYS A 183 -5.89 5.52 2.80
N ILE A 184 -6.64 4.97 3.76
CA ILE A 184 -8.11 4.98 3.79
C ILE A 184 -8.60 5.82 4.97
N PRO A 185 -9.25 6.97 4.75
CA PRO A 185 -9.85 7.75 5.83
C PRO A 185 -10.87 6.94 6.62
N LEU A 186 -10.95 7.17 7.94
CA LEU A 186 -11.87 6.44 8.81
C LEU A 186 -13.32 6.50 8.33
N LYS A 187 -13.77 7.64 7.80
CA LYS A 187 -15.14 7.81 7.26
C LYS A 187 -15.49 6.91 6.08
N ARG A 188 -14.49 6.30 5.41
CA ARG A 188 -14.69 5.30 4.35
C ARG A 188 -14.69 3.88 4.89
N LEU A 189 -14.21 3.69 6.12
CA LEU A 189 -14.31 2.45 6.86
C LEU A 189 -15.63 2.45 7.63
N LYS A 190 -16.27 1.30 7.76
CA LYS A 190 -17.31 1.15 8.78
C LYS A 190 -16.73 0.34 9.92
N ILE A 191 -16.47 1.01 11.05
CA ILE A 191 -16.06 0.37 12.28
C ILE A 191 -17.18 -0.58 12.72
N HIS A 192 -16.88 -1.85 12.81
CA HIS A 192 -17.81 -2.85 13.30
C HIS A 192 -17.09 -3.75 14.30
N ARG A 193 -17.83 -4.29 15.27
CA ARG A 193 -17.41 -5.54 15.90
C ARG A 193 -17.39 -6.72 14.92
N ILE A 194 -17.98 -6.59 13.72
CA ILE A 194 -17.80 -7.35 12.45
C ILE A 194 -18.66 -6.73 11.29
N PHE A 195 -18.02 -6.44 10.12
CA PHE A 195 -18.46 -6.00 8.75
C PHE A 195 -19.18 -4.67 8.42
N LYS A 196 -18.55 -3.83 7.57
CA LYS A 196 -19.02 -3.45 6.19
C LYS A 196 -18.11 -2.38 5.54
N VAL A 197 -17.89 -2.44 4.23
CA VAL A 197 -17.54 -1.26 3.40
C VAL A 197 -18.49 -1.34 2.21
N ASN A 198 -19.38 -0.35 2.06
CA ASN A 198 -20.26 -0.28 0.90
C ASN A 198 -19.72 0.84 0.03
N HIS A 199 -19.14 0.51 -1.12
CA HIS A 199 -19.29 1.18 -2.41
C HIS A 199 -18.21 0.67 -3.34
N LEU A 200 -18.64 0.09 -4.45
CA LEU A 200 -17.82 -0.74 -5.32
C LEU A 200 -17.40 -0.04 -6.62
N SER A 201 -17.88 1.19 -6.86
CA SER A 201 -17.30 2.07 -7.89
C SER A 201 -15.96 2.68 -7.44
N LEU A 202 -15.71 2.70 -6.12
CA LEU A 202 -14.52 3.20 -5.43
C LEU A 202 -13.29 2.33 -5.64
N ALA A 203 -13.55 1.02 -5.67
CA ALA A 203 -12.60 -0.05 -5.82
C ALA A 203 -11.93 -0.01 -7.20
N ILE A 204 -12.71 0.01 -8.27
CA ILE A 204 -12.25 -0.28 -9.64
C ILE A 204 -11.18 0.71 -10.12
N ASN A 205 -11.43 2.02 -9.99
CA ASN A 205 -10.48 3.05 -10.43
C ASN A 205 -9.18 3.01 -9.62
N LEU A 206 -9.28 2.76 -8.31
CA LEU A 206 -8.11 2.64 -7.44
C LEU A 206 -7.33 1.33 -7.68
N TYR A 207 -8.00 0.24 -8.06
CA TYR A 207 -7.36 -1.04 -8.38
C TYR A 207 -6.52 -0.96 -9.66
N MET A 208 -7.07 -0.38 -10.73
CA MET A 208 -6.33 -0.15 -11.97
C MET A 208 -5.14 0.80 -11.73
N LEU A 209 -5.32 1.76 -10.83
CA LEU A 209 -4.31 2.74 -10.46
C LEU A 209 -3.19 2.17 -9.58
N LEU A 210 -3.51 1.32 -8.61
CA LEU A 210 -2.51 0.54 -7.86
C LEU A 210 -1.76 -0.43 -8.77
N ALA A 211 -2.45 -1.03 -9.75
CA ALA A 211 -1.82 -1.90 -10.73
C ALA A 211 -0.78 -1.14 -11.57
N ARG A 212 -1.07 0.10 -12.01
CA ARG A 212 -0.09 0.97 -12.70
C ARG A 212 1.18 1.27 -11.89
N LEU A 213 1.10 1.21 -10.56
CA LEU A 213 2.22 1.52 -9.67
C LEU A 213 3.04 0.28 -9.30
N MET A 214 2.51 -0.92 -9.51
CA MET A 214 3.10 -2.18 -9.02
C MET A 214 3.51 -3.14 -10.14
N PHE A 215 3.02 -2.94 -11.36
CA PHE A 215 3.31 -3.75 -12.56
C PHE A 215 3.85 -2.88 -13.69
#